data_AF-K9G2R5-F1
#
_entry.id   AF-K9G2R5-F1
#
_cell.length_a   1.000
_cell.length_b   1.000
_cell.length_c   1.000
_cell.angle_alpha   90.00
_cell.angle_beta   90.00
_cell.angle_gamma   90.00
#
_symmetry.space_group_name_H-M   'P 1'
#
loop_
_entity.id
_entity.type
_entity.pdbx_description
1 polymer ?
#
loop_
_entity_poly.entity_id
_entity_poly.type
_entity_poly.pdbx_seq_one_letter_code
_entity_poly.pdbx_strand_id
1 'polypeptide(L)'
;MPSMTGAAKAAASAAAEVPSFYWLDTADKVPKMGELLADIRAQNKAGASPPIAGQFVVYDLPDRDCAALASNGEFSIANGGVANYKAYIDAIREVLVEYSDVQTILVVEPDSLANLVTNMAVPKCAGAHNAYLECTDYAVTQLNLANVAMYLDAGHAGWLGWPANLSPAATLYANVYNAAKKPASLRGLVTNVSNYNGWSLTTCPSYTSGNANCDEKKYINALAPLLKSAGWDAHFITDTGRNGVQPTSQNAWGDWCNVKGTGFGVRPTTDTGDALADAFVWVKPGGESDGTSDSSATRYDAHCRYSDALQPAPEAGAWFQAYFAQLVENANPSL
;
A
#
# COMPACT_ATOMS: atom_id res chain seq x y z
N MET A 1 9.32 -17.24 14.34
CA MET A 1 7.92 -17.42 14.81
C MET A 1 7.85 -18.33 16.04
N PRO A 2 8.35 -17.89 17.21
CA PRO A 2 8.58 -18.79 18.36
C PRO A 2 7.35 -19.04 19.24
N SER A 3 6.25 -18.29 19.08
CA SER A 3 5.10 -18.32 19.99
C SER A 3 3.90 -19.14 19.53
N MET A 4 3.87 -19.62 18.28
CA MET A 4 2.79 -20.48 17.78
C MET A 4 3.23 -21.95 17.82
N THR A 5 2.32 -22.86 18.21
CA THR A 5 2.58 -24.29 18.39
C THR A 5 1.62 -25.15 17.56
N GLY A 6 1.96 -26.42 17.32
CA GLY A 6 1.10 -27.35 16.58
C GLY A 6 0.75 -26.87 15.15
N ALA A 7 -0.51 -27.06 14.74
CA ALA A 7 -1.00 -26.66 13.41
C ALA A 7 -0.85 -25.16 13.14
N ALA A 8 -1.00 -24.32 14.17
CA ALA A 8 -0.80 -22.87 14.07
C ALA A 8 0.65 -22.51 13.69
N LYS A 9 1.65 -23.30 14.10
CA LYS A 9 3.04 -23.09 13.66
C LYS A 9 3.24 -23.41 12.17
N ALA A 10 2.59 -24.45 11.66
CA ALA A 10 2.66 -24.82 10.25
C ALA A 10 2.01 -23.74 9.38
N ALA A 11 0.81 -23.29 9.74
CA ALA A 11 0.12 -22.18 9.07
C ALA A 11 0.92 -20.88 9.09
N ALA A 12 1.51 -20.53 10.25
CA ALA A 12 2.42 -19.39 10.35
C ALA A 12 3.64 -19.52 9.43
N SER A 13 4.20 -20.72 9.30
CA SER A 13 5.32 -20.98 8.39
C SER A 13 4.90 -20.83 6.93
N ALA A 14 3.73 -21.34 6.56
CA ALA A 14 3.17 -21.13 5.22
C ALA A 14 2.93 -19.64 4.93
N ALA A 15 2.51 -18.83 5.91
CA ALA A 15 2.33 -17.39 5.74
C ALA A 15 3.66 -16.66 5.44
N ALA A 16 4.77 -17.12 6.04
CA ALA A 16 6.09 -16.53 5.80
C ALA A 16 6.61 -16.76 4.37
N GLU A 17 6.10 -17.77 3.67
CA GLU A 17 6.44 -18.07 2.27
C GLU A 17 5.56 -17.30 1.27
N VAL A 18 4.54 -16.58 1.74
CA VAL A 18 3.68 -15.77 0.87
C VAL A 18 4.42 -14.48 0.51
N PRO A 19 4.61 -14.17 -0.79
CA PRO A 19 5.34 -12.98 -1.19
C PRO A 19 4.58 -11.72 -0.76
N SER A 20 5.26 -10.80 -0.09
CA SER A 20 4.73 -9.48 0.26
C SER A 20 5.71 -8.38 -0.12
N PHE A 21 5.23 -7.15 -0.23
CA PHE A 21 6.06 -6.01 -0.61
C PHE A 21 7.02 -5.65 0.52
N TYR A 22 8.27 -5.32 0.16
CA TYR A 22 9.24 -4.76 1.10
C TYR A 22 9.16 -3.23 1.10
N TRP A 23 8.98 -2.62 2.26
CA TRP A 23 8.77 -1.18 2.40
C TRP A 23 10.11 -0.45 2.50
N LEU A 24 10.31 0.54 1.63
CA LEU A 24 11.40 1.50 1.68
C LEU A 24 10.89 2.76 2.38
N ASP A 25 10.42 2.60 3.61
CA ASP A 25 9.80 3.64 4.44
C ASP A 25 10.80 4.58 5.14
N THR A 26 12.09 4.40 4.84
CA THR A 26 13.24 5.24 5.17
C THR A 26 14.34 5.04 4.13
N ALA A 27 15.17 6.05 3.90
CA ALA A 27 16.29 6.00 2.97
C ALA A 27 17.37 4.97 3.34
N ASP A 28 17.54 4.66 4.64
CA ASP A 28 18.49 3.64 5.09
C ASP A 28 18.09 2.20 4.71
N LYS A 29 16.87 1.98 4.22
CA LYS A 29 16.41 0.68 3.69
C LYS A 29 16.74 0.47 2.21
N VAL A 30 17.15 1.50 1.47
CA VAL A 30 17.52 1.37 0.04
C VAL A 30 18.65 0.36 -0.18
N PRO A 31 19.73 0.31 0.63
CA PRO A 31 20.73 -0.76 0.52
C PRO A 31 20.14 -2.18 0.61
N LYS A 32 19.10 -2.38 1.44
CA LYS A 32 18.43 -3.69 1.57
C LYS A 32 17.69 -4.09 0.29
N MET A 33 17.15 -3.13 -0.46
CA MET A 33 16.59 -3.36 -1.80
C MET A 33 17.63 -4.00 -2.71
N GLY A 34 18.87 -3.48 -2.70
CA GLY A 34 19.98 -4.02 -3.49
C GLY A 34 20.32 -5.46 -3.10
N GLU A 35 20.39 -5.77 -1.81
CA GLU A 35 20.60 -7.15 -1.32
C GLU A 35 19.50 -8.12 -1.78
N LEU A 36 18.24 -7.69 -1.71
CA LEU A 36 17.08 -8.50 -2.11
C LEU A 36 17.07 -8.72 -3.63
N LEU A 37 17.35 -7.69 -4.43
CA LEU A 37 17.45 -7.83 -5.88
C LEU A 37 18.66 -8.67 -6.31
N ALA A 38 19.78 -8.62 -5.57
CA ALA A 38 20.92 -9.49 -5.80
C ALA A 38 20.59 -10.96 -5.58
N ASP A 39 19.84 -11.27 -4.51
CA ASP A 39 19.35 -12.62 -4.23
C ASP A 39 18.39 -13.11 -5.32
N ILE A 40 17.40 -12.28 -5.69
CA ILE A 40 16.46 -12.58 -6.79
C ILE A 40 17.21 -12.85 -8.10
N ARG A 41 18.19 -12.01 -8.45
CA ARG A 41 19.05 -12.20 -9.63
C ARG A 41 19.78 -13.54 -9.56
N ALA A 42 20.32 -13.92 -8.39
CA ALA A 42 21.02 -15.18 -8.22
C ALA A 42 20.08 -16.38 -8.40
N GLN A 43 18.88 -16.33 -7.83
CA GLN A 43 17.85 -17.36 -7.98
C GLN A 43 17.38 -17.50 -9.45
N ASN A 44 17.17 -16.38 -10.14
CA ASN A 44 16.82 -16.36 -11.57
C ASN A 44 17.93 -16.97 -12.43
N LYS A 45 19.21 -16.64 -12.16
CA LYS A 45 20.35 -17.26 -12.83
C LYS A 45 20.52 -18.75 -12.52
N ALA A 46 20.06 -19.19 -11.35
CA ALA A 46 20.02 -20.60 -10.97
C ALA A 46 18.84 -21.37 -11.60
N GLY A 47 17.98 -20.71 -12.39
CA GLY A 47 16.93 -21.36 -13.16
C GLY A 47 15.53 -21.29 -12.55
N ALA A 48 15.25 -20.30 -11.68
CA ALA A 48 13.87 -20.05 -11.24
C ALA A 48 12.93 -19.90 -12.45
N SER A 49 11.82 -20.64 -12.43
CA SER A 49 10.86 -20.70 -13.54
C SER A 49 9.43 -20.68 -13.00
N PRO A 50 8.64 -19.62 -13.23
CA PRO A 50 9.04 -18.38 -13.93
C PRO A 50 10.11 -17.58 -13.15
N PRO A 51 10.79 -16.61 -13.80
CA PRO A 51 11.68 -15.68 -13.10
C PRO A 51 10.95 -14.93 -11.98
N ILE A 52 11.64 -14.77 -10.85
CA ILE A 52 11.18 -14.03 -9.68
C ILE A 52 11.34 -12.52 -9.94
N ALA A 53 10.35 -11.74 -9.48
CA ALA A 53 10.35 -10.28 -9.55
C ALA A 53 10.48 -9.66 -8.15
N GLY A 54 11.09 -8.48 -8.06
CA GLY A 54 11.12 -7.68 -6.84
C GLY A 54 9.81 -6.93 -6.61
N GLN A 55 9.40 -6.78 -5.35
CA GLN A 55 8.18 -6.05 -4.96
C GLN A 55 8.51 -5.08 -3.84
N PHE A 56 8.42 -3.78 -4.10
CA PHE A 56 8.82 -2.75 -3.14
C PHE A 56 7.79 -1.62 -3.03
N VAL A 57 7.73 -0.99 -1.85
CA VAL A 57 6.96 0.23 -1.63
C VAL A 57 7.93 1.40 -1.49
N VAL A 58 7.81 2.39 -2.36
CA VAL A 58 8.45 3.71 -2.21
C VAL A 58 7.55 4.54 -1.28
N TYR A 59 8.01 4.91 -0.09
CA TYR A 59 7.14 5.52 0.92
C TYR A 59 7.91 6.44 1.88
N ASP A 60 8.44 7.55 1.38
CA ASP A 60 9.24 8.46 2.23
C ASP A 60 9.05 9.94 1.90
N LEU A 61 7.88 10.31 1.39
CA LEU A 61 7.56 11.72 1.12
C LEU A 61 7.83 12.63 2.33
N PRO A 62 8.33 13.86 2.12
CA PRO A 62 8.50 14.82 3.20
C PRO A 62 7.15 15.26 3.75
N ASP A 63 7.04 15.41 5.07
CA ASP A 63 5.76 15.61 5.77
C ASP A 63 4.75 14.46 5.48
N ARG A 64 5.24 13.21 5.38
CA ARG A 64 4.44 12.00 5.19
C ARG A 64 3.23 11.92 6.13
N ASP A 65 2.18 11.25 5.67
CA ASP A 65 0.91 11.02 6.38
C ASP A 65 0.32 12.34 6.88
N CYS A 66 0.01 13.24 5.95
CA CYS A 66 -0.35 14.62 6.28
C CYS A 66 -1.67 14.76 7.07
N ALA A 67 -2.55 13.76 7.04
CA ALA A 67 -3.81 13.74 7.78
C ALA A 67 -3.79 12.82 9.02
N ALA A 68 -2.75 12.02 9.19
CA ALA A 68 -2.59 11.19 10.40
C ALA A 68 -2.18 12.06 11.59
N LEU A 69 -2.48 11.60 12.81
CA LEU A 69 -2.07 12.30 14.03
C LEU A 69 -0.56 12.15 14.29
N ALA A 70 0.03 11.08 13.76
CA ALA A 70 1.46 10.81 13.80
C ALA A 70 1.94 10.19 12.49
N SER A 71 3.22 10.41 12.18
CA SER A 71 3.91 9.78 11.06
C SER A 71 5.29 9.31 11.49
N ASN A 72 5.78 8.26 10.82
CA ASN A 72 7.15 7.77 10.96
C ASN A 72 8.09 8.34 9.87
N GLY A 73 7.62 9.25 9.00
CA GLY A 73 8.44 9.81 7.92
C GLY A 73 9.64 10.60 8.45
N GLU A 74 10.83 10.36 7.88
CA GLU A 74 12.08 10.98 8.35
C GLU A 74 12.31 12.38 7.75
N PHE A 75 11.69 12.67 6.60
CA PHE A 75 11.83 13.96 5.93
C PHE A 75 10.70 14.93 6.31
N SER A 76 11.07 16.20 6.41
CA SER A 76 10.10 17.30 6.53
C SER A 76 10.41 18.40 5.52
N ILE A 77 9.36 19.01 4.99
CA ILE A 77 9.47 20.04 3.95
C ILE A 77 10.33 21.21 4.45
N ALA A 78 10.13 21.61 5.71
CA ALA A 78 10.86 22.69 6.36
C ALA A 78 12.38 22.44 6.46
N ASN A 79 12.83 21.18 6.43
CA ASN A 79 14.22 20.79 6.60
C ASN A 79 14.82 20.21 5.32
N GLY A 80 14.46 20.76 4.16
CA GLY A 80 15.00 20.34 2.86
C GLY A 80 14.45 19.00 2.37
N GLY A 81 13.31 18.56 2.90
CA GLY A 81 12.76 17.23 2.64
C GLY A 81 12.51 16.90 1.16
N VAL A 82 12.19 17.89 0.31
CA VAL A 82 12.07 17.67 -1.14
C VAL A 82 13.41 17.26 -1.76
N ALA A 83 14.51 17.90 -1.35
CA ALA A 83 15.84 17.55 -1.85
C ALA A 83 16.29 16.17 -1.35
N ASN A 84 16.01 15.87 -0.07
CA ASN A 84 16.30 14.55 0.51
C ASN A 84 15.51 13.44 -0.18
N TYR A 85 14.23 13.68 -0.46
CA TYR A 85 13.39 12.75 -1.19
C TYR A 85 13.91 12.47 -2.60
N LYS A 86 14.34 13.50 -3.33
CA LYS A 86 14.95 13.31 -4.66
C LYS A 86 16.21 12.47 -4.58
N ALA A 87 17.07 12.69 -3.59
CA ALA A 87 18.26 11.87 -3.37
C ALA A 87 17.91 10.41 -3.02
N TYR A 88 16.85 10.19 -2.25
CA TYR A 88 16.29 8.87 -1.96
C TYR A 88 15.81 8.16 -3.24
N ILE A 89 15.06 8.85 -4.10
CA ILE A 89 14.64 8.32 -5.41
C ILE A 89 15.83 8.02 -6.32
N ASP A 90 16.85 8.89 -6.34
CA ASP A 90 18.06 8.69 -7.13
C ASP A 90 18.80 7.42 -6.68
N ALA A 91 18.90 7.19 -5.37
CA ALA A 91 19.50 5.96 -4.82
C ALA A 91 18.70 4.69 -5.22
N ILE A 92 17.36 4.75 -5.19
CA ILE A 92 16.50 3.65 -5.69
C ILE A 92 16.75 3.42 -7.19
N ARG A 93 16.86 4.49 -7.98
CA ARG A 93 17.13 4.39 -9.42
C ARG A 93 18.47 3.72 -9.69
N GLU A 94 19.53 4.06 -8.95
CA GLU A 94 20.85 3.42 -9.09
C GLU A 94 20.76 1.90 -8.90
N VAL A 95 20.07 1.46 -7.85
CA VAL A 95 19.82 0.03 -7.59
C VAL A 95 19.04 -0.61 -8.75
N LEU A 96 17.96 0.00 -9.22
CA LEU A 96 17.14 -0.56 -10.30
C LEU A 96 17.89 -0.66 -11.63
N VAL A 97 18.79 0.28 -11.92
CA VAL A 97 19.68 0.24 -13.08
C VAL A 97 20.72 -0.87 -12.94
N GLU A 98 21.33 -1.00 -11.75
CA GLU A 98 22.27 -2.08 -11.44
C GLU A 98 21.62 -3.45 -11.66
N TYR A 99 20.37 -3.63 -11.20
CA TYR A 99 19.58 -4.86 -11.29
C TYR A 99 18.59 -4.88 -12.46
N SER A 100 18.96 -4.28 -13.59
CA SER A 100 18.09 -4.14 -14.78
C SER A 100 17.65 -5.45 -15.46
N ASP A 101 18.27 -6.59 -15.12
CA ASP A 101 17.86 -7.94 -15.53
C ASP A 101 16.78 -8.56 -14.62
N VAL A 102 16.40 -7.89 -13.53
CA VAL A 102 15.33 -8.29 -12.60
C VAL A 102 14.11 -7.38 -12.79
N GLN A 103 12.96 -7.98 -13.09
CA GLN A 103 11.69 -7.26 -13.11
C GLN A 103 11.33 -6.79 -11.71
N THR A 104 10.93 -5.53 -11.57
CA THR A 104 10.63 -4.91 -10.28
C THR A 104 9.31 -4.16 -10.31
N ILE A 105 8.45 -4.44 -9.33
CA ILE A 105 7.15 -3.82 -9.15
C ILE A 105 7.23 -2.85 -7.98
N LEU A 106 6.76 -1.63 -8.19
CA LEU A 106 6.79 -0.55 -7.21
C LEU A 106 5.37 -0.07 -6.91
N VAL A 107 5.01 -0.06 -5.63
CA VAL A 107 3.93 0.78 -5.12
C VAL A 107 4.53 2.13 -4.74
N VAL A 108 3.90 3.21 -5.16
CA VAL A 108 4.43 4.56 -4.97
C VAL A 108 3.53 5.36 -4.02
N GLU A 109 4.12 5.70 -2.89
CA GLU A 109 3.64 6.62 -1.86
C GLU A 109 2.21 6.37 -1.39
N PRO A 110 1.96 5.26 -0.67
CA PRO A 110 0.73 5.06 0.10
C PRO A 110 0.31 6.31 0.87
N ASP A 111 -0.99 6.56 0.95
CA ASP A 111 -1.56 7.67 1.74
C ASP A 111 -1.13 9.08 1.26
N SER A 112 -0.57 9.24 0.06
CA SER A 112 -0.12 10.55 -0.41
C SER A 112 -1.20 11.29 -1.21
N LEU A 113 -1.42 10.91 -2.47
CA LEU A 113 -2.30 11.62 -3.39
C LEU A 113 -3.78 11.53 -2.97
N ALA A 114 -4.20 10.45 -2.30
CA ALA A 114 -5.55 10.33 -1.76
C ALA A 114 -5.87 11.45 -0.75
N ASN A 115 -4.88 11.86 0.07
CA ASN A 115 -5.03 13.00 0.97
C ASN A 115 -5.25 14.33 0.22
N LEU A 116 -4.67 14.49 -0.97
CA LEU A 116 -4.88 15.70 -1.79
C LEU A 116 -6.28 15.77 -2.40
N VAL A 117 -7.02 14.65 -2.42
CA VAL A 117 -8.42 14.63 -2.88
C VAL A 117 -9.37 15.09 -1.77
N THR A 118 -9.23 14.56 -0.56
CA THR A 118 -10.25 14.73 0.49
C THR A 118 -9.82 15.56 1.69
N ASN A 119 -8.51 15.70 1.94
CA ASN A 119 -7.98 16.21 3.21
C ASN A 119 -7.27 17.56 3.06
N MET A 120 -7.56 18.31 1.99
CA MET A 120 -7.02 19.66 1.76
C MET A 120 -7.45 20.71 2.80
N ALA A 121 -8.46 20.40 3.63
CA ALA A 121 -8.81 21.22 4.78
C ALA A 121 -7.84 21.04 5.97
N VAL A 122 -7.05 19.97 5.99
CA VAL A 122 -6.01 19.74 7.00
C VAL A 122 -4.79 20.60 6.66
N PRO A 123 -4.35 21.51 7.57
CA PRO A 123 -3.25 22.44 7.26
C PRO A 123 -1.95 21.78 6.82
N LYS A 124 -1.59 20.63 7.41
CA LYS A 124 -0.40 19.85 7.02
C LYS A 124 -0.52 19.35 5.57
N CYS A 125 -1.68 18.81 5.17
CA CYS A 125 -1.91 18.39 3.78
C CYS A 125 -1.92 19.57 2.80
N ALA A 126 -2.56 20.68 3.16
CA ALA A 126 -2.56 21.89 2.34
C ALA A 126 -1.14 22.43 2.12
N GLY A 127 -0.30 22.41 3.18
CA GLY A 127 1.11 22.81 3.11
C GLY A 127 1.98 21.83 2.31
N ALA A 128 1.65 20.53 2.34
CA ALA A 128 2.38 19.49 1.63
C ALA A 128 1.99 19.31 0.16
N HIS A 129 0.85 19.87 -0.28
CA HIS A 129 0.28 19.67 -1.62
C HIS A 129 1.30 19.78 -2.75
N ASN A 130 2.06 20.88 -2.82
CA ASN A 130 3.01 21.08 -3.91
C ASN A 130 4.21 20.13 -3.81
N ALA A 131 4.68 19.85 -2.59
CA ALA A 131 5.79 18.93 -2.37
C ALA A 131 5.39 17.50 -2.75
N TYR A 132 4.18 17.05 -2.41
CA TYR A 132 3.69 15.73 -2.80
C TYR A 132 3.63 15.59 -4.32
N LEU A 133 3.02 16.56 -5.03
CA LEU A 133 2.95 16.51 -6.49
C LEU A 133 4.34 16.56 -7.15
N GLU A 134 5.25 17.41 -6.67
CA GLU A 134 6.61 17.52 -7.19
C GLU A 134 7.41 16.23 -6.97
N CYS A 135 7.37 15.69 -5.76
CA CYS A 135 8.09 14.47 -5.41
C CYS A 135 7.51 13.24 -6.13
N THR A 136 6.18 13.11 -6.24
CA THR A 136 5.58 12.02 -7.00
C THR A 136 5.93 12.10 -8.49
N ASP A 137 5.86 13.29 -9.11
CA ASP A 137 6.28 13.51 -10.50
C ASP A 137 7.75 13.12 -10.70
N TYR A 138 8.62 13.50 -9.76
CA TYR A 138 10.03 13.12 -9.77
C TYR A 138 10.20 11.60 -9.71
N ALA A 139 9.54 10.92 -8.77
CA ALA A 139 9.61 9.47 -8.60
C ALA A 139 9.17 8.73 -9.87
N VAL A 140 7.99 9.03 -10.41
CA VAL A 140 7.48 8.30 -11.59
C VAL A 140 8.24 8.63 -12.87
N THR A 141 8.90 9.80 -12.94
CA THR A 141 9.77 10.17 -14.05
C THR A 141 11.13 9.47 -13.96
N GLN A 142 11.78 9.54 -12.79
CA GLN A 142 13.10 8.93 -12.58
C GLN A 142 13.04 7.40 -12.57
N LEU A 143 11.95 6.80 -12.12
CA LEU A 143 11.83 5.34 -12.07
C LEU A 143 11.18 4.76 -13.35
N ASN A 144 11.09 5.57 -14.42
CA ASN A 144 10.66 5.13 -15.74
C ASN A 144 11.73 4.28 -16.45
N LEU A 145 11.87 3.03 -16.00
CA LEU A 145 12.84 2.04 -16.48
C LEU A 145 12.13 0.84 -17.10
N ALA A 146 12.77 0.18 -18.06
CA ALA A 146 12.17 -0.92 -18.83
C ALA A 146 11.89 -2.19 -18.02
N ASN A 147 12.56 -2.37 -16.88
CA ASN A 147 12.38 -3.49 -15.95
C ASN A 147 11.46 -3.12 -14.77
N VAL A 148 10.78 -1.98 -14.82
CA VAL A 148 9.95 -1.47 -13.71
C VAL A 148 8.48 -1.41 -14.12
N ALA A 149 7.60 -1.76 -13.19
CA ALA A 149 6.17 -1.43 -13.24
C ALA A 149 5.79 -0.67 -11.96
N MET A 150 5.19 0.51 -12.10
CA MET A 150 4.76 1.38 -11.01
C MET A 150 3.24 1.45 -10.91
N TYR A 151 2.76 1.48 -9.66
CA TYR A 151 1.37 1.72 -9.30
C TYR A 151 1.32 2.82 -8.24
N LEU A 152 0.67 3.96 -8.55
CA LEU A 152 0.44 5.01 -7.55
C LEU A 152 -0.63 4.55 -6.56
N ASP A 153 -0.47 4.84 -5.27
CA ASP A 153 -1.53 4.56 -4.31
C ASP A 153 -2.78 5.41 -4.59
N ALA A 154 -3.94 4.74 -4.58
CA ALA A 154 -5.26 5.31 -4.81
C ALA A 154 -6.22 5.07 -3.64
N GLY A 155 -5.68 4.99 -2.42
CA GLY A 155 -6.46 4.72 -1.22
C GLY A 155 -7.26 3.43 -1.36
N HIS A 156 -8.55 3.48 -1.04
CA HIS A 156 -9.44 2.32 -1.10
C HIS A 156 -10.89 2.75 -1.35
N ALA A 157 -11.77 1.76 -1.54
CA ALA A 157 -13.19 1.99 -1.85
C ALA A 157 -13.90 2.90 -0.84
N GLY A 158 -13.58 2.76 0.44
CA GLY A 158 -14.08 3.58 1.54
C GLY A 158 -13.52 4.99 1.66
N TRP A 159 -12.58 5.35 0.79
CA TRP A 159 -11.97 6.67 0.77
C TRP A 159 -12.24 7.41 -0.54
N LEU A 160 -11.66 6.94 -1.64
CA LEU A 160 -11.82 7.57 -2.95
C LEU A 160 -12.95 6.94 -3.78
N GLY A 161 -13.42 5.75 -3.38
CA GLY A 161 -14.53 5.07 -4.03
C GLY A 161 -15.91 5.68 -3.78
N TRP A 162 -16.05 6.66 -2.87
CA TRP A 162 -17.30 7.41 -2.73
C TRP A 162 -17.65 8.13 -4.03
N PRO A 163 -18.92 8.12 -4.49
CA PRO A 163 -19.30 8.72 -5.78
C PRO A 163 -18.85 10.17 -5.96
N ALA A 164 -18.84 10.97 -4.90
CA ALA A 164 -18.39 12.36 -4.93
C ALA A 164 -16.87 12.51 -5.12
N ASN A 165 -16.08 11.50 -4.75
CA ASN A 165 -14.62 11.53 -4.76
C ASN A 165 -14.03 10.94 -6.04
N LEU A 166 -14.78 10.11 -6.79
CA LEU A 166 -14.32 9.44 -8.00
C LEU A 166 -13.81 10.41 -9.08
N SER A 167 -14.58 11.45 -9.41
CA SER A 167 -14.19 12.41 -10.47
C SER A 167 -13.00 13.30 -10.07
N PRO A 168 -12.96 13.86 -8.84
CA PRO A 168 -11.76 14.53 -8.33
C PRO A 168 -10.52 13.63 -8.33
N ALA A 169 -10.64 12.38 -7.86
CA ALA A 169 -9.55 11.41 -7.88
C ALA A 169 -9.05 11.15 -9.30
N ALA A 170 -9.95 10.78 -10.22
CA ALA A 170 -9.58 10.52 -11.61
C ALA A 170 -8.86 11.71 -12.26
N THR A 171 -9.30 12.94 -11.96
CA THR A 171 -8.66 14.17 -12.45
C THR A 171 -7.24 14.32 -11.89
N LEU A 172 -7.05 14.15 -10.58
CA LEU A 172 -5.75 14.25 -9.93
C LEU A 172 -4.75 13.23 -10.50
N TYR A 173 -5.12 11.95 -10.53
CA TYR A 173 -4.25 10.87 -10.98
C TYR A 173 -3.90 10.99 -12.47
N ALA A 174 -4.88 11.34 -13.32
CA ALA A 174 -4.61 11.60 -14.74
C ALA A 174 -3.69 12.82 -14.93
N ASN A 175 -3.82 13.87 -14.11
CA ASN A 175 -2.93 15.03 -14.18
C ASN A 175 -1.49 14.65 -13.82
N VAL A 176 -1.27 13.85 -12.78
CA VAL A 176 0.06 13.32 -12.43
C VAL A 176 0.64 12.52 -13.59
N TYR A 177 -0.12 11.58 -14.15
CA TYR A 177 0.31 10.78 -15.31
C TYR A 177 0.67 11.63 -16.53
N ASN A 178 -0.15 12.64 -16.85
CA ASN A 178 0.07 13.53 -17.98
C ASN A 178 1.26 14.49 -17.75
N ALA A 179 1.43 15.00 -16.53
CA ALA A 179 2.54 15.88 -16.15
C ALA A 179 3.89 15.18 -16.34
N ALA A 180 3.99 13.94 -15.86
CA ALA A 180 5.14 13.05 -16.01
C ALA A 180 5.36 12.52 -17.44
N LYS A 181 4.62 13.04 -18.43
CA LYS A 181 4.71 12.66 -19.86
C LYS A 181 4.39 11.19 -20.13
N LYS A 182 3.43 10.64 -19.39
CA LYS A 182 2.89 9.29 -19.60
C LYS A 182 3.97 8.19 -19.55
N PRO A 183 4.68 8.04 -18.41
CA PRO A 183 5.75 7.04 -18.29
C PRO A 183 5.25 5.64 -18.65
N ALA A 184 6.04 4.89 -19.43
CA ALA A 184 5.63 3.56 -19.90
C ALA A 184 5.58 2.54 -18.76
N SER A 185 6.43 2.71 -17.73
CA SER A 185 6.41 1.88 -16.53
C SER A 185 5.29 2.26 -15.56
N LEU A 186 4.65 3.44 -15.68
CA LEU A 186 3.54 3.84 -14.82
C LEU A 186 2.25 3.17 -15.31
N ARG A 187 2.06 1.93 -14.84
CA ARG A 187 1.03 0.99 -15.28
C ARG A 187 -0.36 1.37 -14.79
N GLY A 188 -0.45 1.91 -13.57
CA GLY A 188 -1.75 2.24 -13.00
C GLY A 188 -1.72 2.59 -11.53
N LEU A 189 -2.69 2.04 -10.79
CA LEU A 189 -2.95 2.38 -9.39
C LEU A 189 -2.92 1.13 -8.50
N VAL A 190 -2.56 1.30 -7.23
CA VAL A 190 -2.79 0.28 -6.20
C VAL A 190 -3.92 0.73 -5.28
N THR A 191 -4.72 -0.22 -4.82
CA THR A 191 -5.82 0.04 -3.90
C THR A 191 -5.76 -0.85 -2.67
N ASN A 192 -6.44 -0.43 -1.61
CA ASN A 192 -6.58 -1.14 -0.34
C ASN A 192 -5.27 -1.33 0.44
N VAL A 193 -4.19 -0.63 0.08
CA VAL A 193 -2.89 -0.72 0.79
C VAL A 193 -3.10 -0.50 2.28
N SER A 194 -2.64 -1.43 3.10
CA SER A 194 -2.79 -1.38 4.56
C SER A 194 -4.25 -1.29 5.03
N ASN A 195 -5.24 -1.65 4.23
CA ASN A 195 -6.65 -1.62 4.60
C ASN A 195 -7.26 -3.04 4.54
N TYR A 196 -8.59 -3.15 4.63
CA TYR A 196 -9.26 -4.41 4.93
C TYR A 196 -10.45 -4.72 4.03
N ASN A 197 -10.65 -3.98 2.95
CA ASN A 197 -11.85 -4.13 2.13
C ASN A 197 -11.84 -5.47 1.39
N GLY A 198 -13.02 -6.09 1.31
CA GLY A 198 -13.21 -7.24 0.44
C GLY A 198 -13.02 -6.86 -1.03
N TRP A 199 -12.63 -7.85 -1.84
CA TRP A 199 -12.50 -7.65 -3.29
C TRP A 199 -13.88 -7.54 -3.98
N SER A 200 -14.73 -8.55 -3.82
CA SER A 200 -16.03 -8.64 -4.49
C SER A 200 -17.05 -9.24 -3.54
N LEU A 201 -17.83 -8.37 -2.88
CA LEU A 201 -18.75 -8.73 -1.82
C LEU A 201 -20.18 -8.89 -2.34
N THR A 202 -20.82 -9.99 -1.93
CA THR A 202 -22.26 -10.23 -2.17
C THR A 202 -23.13 -9.27 -1.38
N THR A 203 -22.76 -9.01 -0.12
CA THR A 203 -23.46 -8.10 0.78
C THR A 203 -22.48 -7.06 1.30
N CYS A 204 -22.81 -5.78 1.15
CA CYS A 204 -22.00 -4.69 1.68
C CYS A 204 -22.01 -4.71 3.22
N PRO A 205 -20.85 -4.62 3.89
CA PRO A 205 -20.78 -4.47 5.34
C PRO A 205 -21.51 -3.20 5.82
N SER A 206 -22.08 -3.22 7.01
CA SER A 206 -22.87 -2.10 7.54
C SER A 206 -22.10 -0.79 7.61
N TYR A 207 -20.80 -0.83 7.96
CA TYR A 207 -19.92 0.35 8.03
C TYR A 207 -19.66 1.01 6.66
N THR A 208 -20.02 0.35 5.54
CA THR A 208 -19.92 0.90 4.18
C THR A 208 -21.19 1.63 3.72
N SER A 209 -22.21 1.69 4.58
CA SER A 209 -23.53 2.24 4.24
C SER A 209 -23.45 3.65 3.64
N GLY A 210 -24.20 3.86 2.56
CA GLY A 210 -24.21 5.10 1.80
C GLY A 210 -23.23 5.14 0.63
N ASN A 211 -22.25 4.22 0.56
CA ASN A 211 -21.37 4.08 -0.59
C ASN A 211 -21.84 2.95 -1.50
N ALA A 212 -22.07 3.25 -2.78
CA ALA A 212 -22.40 2.24 -3.79
C ALA A 212 -21.20 1.32 -4.10
N ASN A 213 -19.98 1.81 -3.89
CA ASN A 213 -18.74 1.09 -4.13
C ASN A 213 -18.21 0.53 -2.80
N CYS A 214 -18.91 -0.46 -2.25
CA CYS A 214 -18.61 -1.03 -0.92
C CYS A 214 -17.47 -2.07 -0.90
N ASP A 215 -16.84 -2.32 -2.04
CA ASP A 215 -15.69 -3.22 -2.20
C ASP A 215 -14.76 -2.70 -3.30
N GLU A 216 -13.56 -3.27 -3.37
CA GLU A 216 -12.52 -2.78 -4.28
C GLU A 216 -12.87 -3.02 -5.76
N LYS A 217 -13.53 -4.13 -6.10
CA LYS A 217 -13.95 -4.39 -7.48
C LYS A 217 -14.91 -3.32 -7.98
N LYS A 218 -15.93 -2.95 -7.19
CA LYS A 218 -16.86 -1.88 -7.53
C LYS A 218 -16.14 -0.54 -7.65
N TYR A 219 -15.22 -0.24 -6.72
CA TYR A 219 -14.43 0.98 -6.77
C TYR A 219 -13.60 1.09 -8.05
N ILE A 220 -12.77 0.10 -8.39
CA ILE A 220 -11.90 0.21 -9.56
C ILE A 220 -12.71 0.26 -10.87
N ASN A 221 -13.84 -0.47 -10.93
CA ASN A 221 -14.73 -0.45 -12.10
C ASN A 221 -15.50 0.88 -12.24
N ALA A 222 -15.68 1.62 -11.15
CA ALA A 222 -16.24 2.97 -11.18
C ALA A 222 -15.19 4.04 -11.51
N LEU A 223 -13.94 3.86 -11.08
CA LEU A 223 -12.85 4.82 -11.29
C LEU A 223 -12.21 4.72 -12.69
N ALA A 224 -11.95 3.51 -13.18
CA ALA A 224 -11.19 3.27 -14.41
C ALA A 224 -11.78 3.98 -15.66
N PRO A 225 -13.11 4.02 -15.90
CA PRO A 225 -13.67 4.74 -17.04
C PRO A 225 -13.41 6.26 -16.99
N LEU A 226 -13.32 6.83 -15.79
CA LEU A 226 -13.04 8.26 -15.59
C LEU A 226 -11.56 8.55 -15.86
N LEU A 227 -10.64 7.70 -15.40
CA LEU A 227 -9.21 7.79 -15.71
C LEU A 227 -8.97 7.69 -17.23
N LYS A 228 -9.63 6.72 -17.88
CA LYS A 228 -9.54 6.52 -19.33
C LYS A 228 -10.02 7.75 -20.09
N SER A 229 -11.14 8.34 -19.65
CA SER A 229 -11.69 9.58 -20.22
C SER A 229 -10.75 10.78 -20.02
N ALA A 230 -9.98 10.79 -18.93
CA ALA A 230 -8.95 11.79 -18.65
C ALA A 230 -7.58 11.48 -19.30
N GLY A 231 -7.49 10.43 -20.12
CA GLY A 231 -6.33 10.12 -20.95
C GLY A 231 -5.33 9.12 -20.37
N TRP A 232 -5.71 8.38 -19.33
CA TRP A 232 -4.91 7.28 -18.75
C TRP A 232 -5.71 5.97 -18.68
N ASP A 233 -5.31 4.97 -19.48
CA ASP A 233 -5.90 3.62 -19.45
C ASP A 233 -5.23 2.79 -18.34
N ALA A 234 -5.49 3.18 -17.08
CA ALA A 234 -4.84 2.62 -15.90
C ALA A 234 -5.33 1.21 -15.56
N HIS A 235 -4.41 0.35 -15.16
CA HIS A 235 -4.69 -0.94 -14.52
C HIS A 235 -4.55 -0.85 -12.99
N PHE A 236 -4.92 -1.92 -12.29
CA PHE A 236 -4.95 -1.94 -10.83
C PHE A 236 -4.25 -3.17 -10.25
N ILE A 237 -3.55 -2.98 -9.13
CA ILE A 237 -3.29 -4.06 -8.18
C ILE A 237 -4.04 -3.76 -6.88
N THR A 238 -4.41 -4.80 -6.13
CA THR A 238 -5.20 -4.63 -4.89
C THR A 238 -4.57 -5.39 -3.74
N ASP A 239 -4.35 -4.71 -2.62
CA ASP A 239 -3.87 -5.34 -1.40
C ASP A 239 -4.96 -6.25 -0.81
N THR A 240 -4.63 -7.52 -0.63
CA THR A 240 -5.49 -8.55 -0.02
C THR A 240 -4.84 -9.16 1.21
N GLY A 241 -3.77 -8.56 1.73
CA GLY A 241 -2.99 -9.09 2.84
C GLY A 241 -3.77 -9.27 4.14
N ARG A 242 -4.83 -8.49 4.36
CA ARG A 242 -5.58 -8.50 5.64
C ARG A 242 -7.10 -8.57 5.48
N ASN A 243 -7.59 -8.93 4.30
CA ASN A 243 -9.02 -8.85 3.97
C ASN A 243 -9.76 -10.20 3.93
N GLY A 244 -9.17 -11.28 4.49
CA GLY A 244 -9.76 -12.63 4.43
C GLY A 244 -11.09 -12.77 5.18
N VAL A 245 -11.33 -11.93 6.18
CA VAL A 245 -12.58 -11.91 6.96
C VAL A 245 -13.45 -10.75 6.49
N GLN A 246 -14.65 -11.06 6.02
CA GLN A 246 -15.66 -10.08 5.58
C GLN A 246 -17.04 -10.47 6.13
N PRO A 247 -17.81 -9.54 6.71
CA PRO A 247 -17.39 -8.17 7.07
C PRO A 247 -16.29 -8.21 8.13
N THR A 248 -15.48 -7.15 8.20
CA THR A 248 -14.54 -6.97 9.32
C THR A 248 -15.29 -6.58 10.60
N SER A 249 -14.58 -6.49 11.72
CA SER A 249 -15.15 -6.00 12.99
C SER A 249 -15.05 -4.47 13.15
N GLN A 250 -14.78 -3.73 12.08
CA GLN A 250 -14.72 -2.26 12.12
C GLN A 250 -16.10 -1.68 12.49
N ASN A 251 -16.10 -0.71 13.40
CA ASN A 251 -17.32 0.04 13.75
C ASN A 251 -17.61 1.10 12.69
N ALA A 252 -16.57 1.76 12.18
CA ALA A 252 -16.61 2.68 11.07
C ALA A 252 -15.56 2.32 10.02
N TRP A 253 -15.84 2.63 8.76
CA TRP A 253 -14.94 2.27 7.66
C TRP A 253 -13.57 2.95 7.74
N GLY A 254 -13.52 4.11 8.40
CA GLY A 254 -12.29 4.85 8.68
C GLY A 254 -11.45 4.30 9.84
N ASP A 255 -11.91 3.24 10.52
CA ASP A 255 -11.15 2.63 11.62
C ASP A 255 -10.05 1.73 11.02
N TRP A 256 -8.87 2.28 10.78
CA TRP A 256 -7.80 1.66 9.99
C TRP A 256 -6.73 0.95 10.82
N CYS A 257 -6.62 1.23 12.13
CA CYS A 257 -5.46 0.80 12.91
C CYS A 257 -5.69 -0.54 13.61
N ASN A 258 -4.88 -1.54 13.28
CA ASN A 258 -4.80 -2.84 13.97
C ASN A 258 -6.18 -3.49 14.20
N VAL A 259 -7.06 -3.51 13.19
CA VAL A 259 -8.44 -4.02 13.32
C VAL A 259 -8.49 -5.47 13.83
N LYS A 260 -9.32 -5.73 14.84
CA LYS A 260 -9.55 -7.05 15.43
C LYS A 260 -10.32 -7.98 14.50
N GLY A 261 -10.05 -9.27 14.62
CA GLY A 261 -10.79 -10.33 13.94
C GLY A 261 -10.54 -10.39 12.44
N THR A 262 -9.52 -9.71 11.91
CA THR A 262 -9.12 -9.80 10.50
C THR A 262 -8.30 -11.07 10.24
N GLY A 263 -8.18 -11.44 8.97
CA GLY A 263 -7.51 -12.65 8.50
C GLY A 263 -6.65 -12.39 7.27
N PHE A 264 -5.61 -13.19 7.06
CA PHE A 264 -4.88 -13.19 5.79
C PHE A 264 -5.85 -13.52 4.64
N GLY A 265 -5.85 -12.71 3.58
CA GLY A 265 -6.76 -12.87 2.45
C GLY A 265 -6.22 -13.77 1.35
N VAL A 266 -6.81 -13.65 0.15
CA VAL A 266 -6.34 -14.37 -1.03
C VAL A 266 -4.85 -14.09 -1.25
N ARG A 267 -4.10 -15.15 -1.59
CA ARG A 267 -2.66 -15.05 -1.85
C ARG A 267 -2.41 -14.25 -3.12
N PRO A 268 -1.22 -13.63 -3.28
CA PRO A 268 -0.89 -12.89 -4.48
C PRO A 268 -1.04 -13.76 -5.73
N THR A 269 -1.76 -13.23 -6.74
CA THR A 269 -2.04 -13.93 -7.99
C THR A 269 -2.48 -12.94 -9.07
N THR A 270 -2.20 -13.25 -10.32
CA THR A 270 -2.75 -12.55 -11.50
C THR A 270 -4.13 -13.07 -11.91
N ASP A 271 -4.60 -14.16 -11.32
CA ASP A 271 -5.92 -14.74 -11.59
C ASP A 271 -7.02 -13.99 -10.82
N THR A 272 -7.22 -12.71 -11.14
CA THR A 272 -8.14 -11.81 -10.42
C THR A 272 -9.60 -11.95 -10.85
N GLY A 273 -9.82 -12.44 -12.07
CA GLY A 273 -11.14 -12.51 -12.70
C GLY A 273 -11.72 -11.15 -13.11
N ASP A 274 -10.91 -10.09 -13.15
CA ASP A 274 -11.30 -8.77 -13.62
C ASP A 274 -10.21 -8.20 -14.55
N ALA A 275 -10.61 -7.72 -15.73
CA ALA A 275 -9.67 -7.24 -16.75
C ALA A 275 -8.90 -5.97 -16.34
N LEU A 276 -9.40 -5.22 -15.35
CA LEU A 276 -8.73 -4.03 -14.83
C LEU A 276 -7.72 -4.38 -13.73
N ALA A 277 -7.85 -5.53 -13.08
CA ALA A 277 -6.99 -5.94 -11.97
C ALA A 277 -5.88 -6.86 -12.46
N ASP A 278 -4.67 -6.32 -12.57
CA ASP A 278 -3.47 -7.05 -12.96
C ASP A 278 -3.09 -8.12 -11.92
N ALA A 279 -3.25 -7.84 -10.62
CA ALA A 279 -2.97 -8.81 -9.55
C ALA A 279 -3.65 -8.49 -8.21
N PHE A 280 -3.93 -9.53 -7.44
CA PHE A 280 -3.98 -9.45 -5.98
C PHE A 280 -2.57 -9.51 -5.43
N VAL A 281 -2.29 -8.71 -4.41
CA VAL A 281 -0.96 -8.55 -3.81
C VAL A 281 -1.08 -8.44 -2.30
N TRP A 282 -0.01 -8.71 -1.57
CA TRP A 282 0.09 -8.40 -0.14
C TRP A 282 1.06 -7.24 0.02
N VAL A 283 0.52 -6.02 0.08
CA VAL A 283 1.36 -4.81 0.16
C VAL A 283 1.79 -4.59 1.60
N LYS A 284 0.84 -4.44 2.54
CA LYS A 284 1.15 -4.38 3.97
C LYS A 284 1.50 -5.77 4.51
N PRO A 285 2.71 -6.00 5.08
CA PRO A 285 3.05 -7.26 5.71
C PRO A 285 2.21 -7.46 6.97
N GLY A 286 1.26 -8.40 6.91
CA GLY A 286 0.40 -8.72 8.04
C GLY A 286 1.21 -9.22 9.24
N GLY A 287 1.09 -8.53 10.38
CA GLY A 287 1.88 -8.79 11.58
C GLY A 287 2.79 -7.64 11.97
N GLU A 288 3.11 -6.73 11.05
CA GLU A 288 3.69 -5.43 11.39
C GLU A 288 2.58 -4.47 11.85
N SER A 289 2.74 -3.88 13.03
CA SER A 289 1.75 -2.98 13.63
C SER A 289 1.46 -1.78 12.73
N ASP A 290 0.23 -1.30 12.76
CA ASP A 290 -0.17 -0.03 12.13
C ASP A 290 0.15 1.18 13.01
N GLY A 291 0.29 0.99 14.33
CA GLY A 291 0.52 2.07 15.28
C GLY A 291 0.35 1.64 16.74
N THR A 292 0.94 2.41 17.65
CA THR A 292 0.95 2.12 19.09
C THR A 292 -0.38 2.46 19.75
N SER A 293 -0.83 1.62 20.68
CA SER A 293 -1.99 1.91 21.53
C SER A 293 -1.61 2.66 22.83
N ASP A 294 -0.31 2.92 23.04
CA ASP A 294 0.18 3.68 24.19
C ASP A 294 -0.05 5.18 23.95
N SER A 295 -1.01 5.76 24.68
CA SER A 295 -1.35 7.18 24.59
C SER A 295 -0.26 8.13 25.08
N SER A 296 0.80 7.62 25.71
CA SER A 296 1.96 8.41 26.13
C SER A 296 3.08 8.46 25.07
N ALA A 297 2.99 7.61 24.04
CA ALA A 297 3.98 7.57 22.98
C ALA A 297 3.92 8.83 22.10
N THR A 298 5.07 9.31 21.66
CA THR A 298 5.20 10.49 20.78
C THR A 298 4.40 10.34 19.49
N ARG A 299 4.25 9.12 18.99
CA ARG A 299 3.60 8.80 17.71
C ARG A 299 2.25 8.09 17.88
N TYR A 300 1.57 8.36 18.98
CA TYR A 300 0.24 7.85 19.24
C TYR A 300 -0.80 8.43 18.25
N ASP A 301 -1.56 7.55 17.60
CA ASP A 301 -2.78 7.91 16.87
C ASP A 301 -4.00 7.32 17.58
N ALA A 302 -5.04 8.14 17.74
CA ALA A 302 -6.25 7.75 18.46
C ALA A 302 -6.98 6.55 17.85
N HIS A 303 -6.89 6.33 16.54
CA HIS A 303 -7.50 5.17 15.87
C HIS A 303 -6.95 3.86 16.42
N CYS A 304 -5.68 3.82 16.85
CA CYS A 304 -5.03 2.64 17.41
C CYS A 304 -5.51 2.28 18.83
N ARG A 305 -6.45 3.05 19.39
CA ARG A 305 -7.08 2.79 20.69
C ARG A 305 -8.60 2.66 20.61
N TYR A 306 -9.17 2.67 19.41
CA TYR A 306 -10.60 2.39 19.22
C TYR A 306 -10.95 0.98 19.69
N SER A 307 -12.25 0.75 19.97
CA SER A 307 -12.72 -0.50 20.58
C SER A 307 -12.51 -1.73 19.68
N ASP A 308 -12.41 -1.52 18.37
CA ASP A 308 -12.11 -2.50 17.33
C ASP A 308 -10.63 -2.60 16.97
N ALA A 309 -9.75 -1.75 17.54
CA ALA A 309 -8.29 -1.88 17.40
C ALA A 309 -7.73 -2.87 18.43
N LEU A 310 -6.93 -3.85 18.00
CA LEU A 310 -6.29 -4.86 18.84
C LEU A 310 -5.24 -4.21 19.74
N GLN A 311 -5.32 -4.47 21.05
CA GLN A 311 -4.52 -3.82 22.08
C GLN A 311 -3.99 -4.85 23.09
N PRO A 312 -2.84 -4.62 23.74
CA PRO A 312 -1.90 -3.52 23.49
C PRO A 312 -1.12 -3.72 22.18
N ALA A 313 -0.97 -2.64 21.40
CA ALA A 313 -0.23 -2.63 20.14
C ALA A 313 1.11 -1.90 20.28
N PRO A 314 2.19 -2.41 19.65
CA PRO A 314 3.50 -1.74 19.63
C PRO A 314 3.53 -0.62 18.58
N GLU A 315 4.64 0.10 18.51
CA GLU A 315 4.92 1.13 17.49
C GLU A 315 4.65 0.65 16.05
N ALA A 316 4.24 1.57 15.18
CA ALA A 316 4.03 1.28 13.76
C ALA A 316 5.28 0.66 13.12
N GLY A 317 5.09 -0.40 12.33
CA GLY A 317 6.16 -1.19 11.71
C GLY A 317 6.83 -2.22 12.63
N ALA A 318 6.64 -2.14 13.95
CA ALA A 318 7.15 -3.16 14.85
C ALA A 318 6.33 -4.46 14.76
N TRP A 319 6.97 -5.60 15.03
CA TRP A 319 6.30 -6.89 15.04
C TRP A 319 5.23 -6.97 16.13
N PHE A 320 3.99 -7.25 15.74
CA PHE A 320 2.83 -7.42 16.61
C PHE A 320 2.34 -8.88 16.57
N GLN A 321 2.93 -9.70 17.45
CA GLN A 321 2.71 -11.14 17.47
C GLN A 321 1.24 -11.57 17.64
N ALA A 322 0.46 -10.89 18.48
CA ALA A 322 -0.95 -11.23 18.68
C ALA A 322 -1.78 -10.91 17.42
N TYR A 323 -1.43 -9.82 16.72
CA TYR A 323 -2.06 -9.46 15.45
C TYR A 323 -1.74 -10.48 14.35
N PHE A 324 -0.47 -10.89 14.24
CA PHE A 324 -0.09 -11.94 13.31
C PHE A 324 -0.85 -13.25 13.60
N ALA A 325 -0.97 -13.64 14.88
CA ALA A 325 -1.69 -14.85 15.25
C ALA A 325 -3.16 -14.84 14.82
N GLN A 326 -3.89 -13.72 15.01
CA GLN A 326 -5.27 -13.64 14.51
C GLN A 326 -5.35 -13.71 12.99
N LEU A 327 -4.38 -13.12 12.26
CA LEU A 327 -4.39 -13.15 10.80
C LEU A 327 -4.24 -14.58 10.28
N VAL A 328 -3.38 -15.37 10.93
CA VAL A 328 -3.17 -16.79 10.62
C VAL A 328 -4.41 -17.62 10.95
N GLU A 329 -4.99 -17.42 12.15
CA GLU A 329 -6.16 -18.17 12.60
C GLU A 329 -7.39 -17.92 11.70
N ASN A 330 -7.56 -16.68 11.27
CA ASN A 330 -8.70 -16.25 10.46
C ASN A 330 -8.40 -16.24 8.95
N ALA A 331 -7.29 -16.85 8.51
CA ALA A 331 -6.88 -16.82 7.11
C ALA A 331 -7.95 -17.43 6.19
N ASN A 332 -8.27 -16.72 5.12
CA ASN A 332 -9.24 -17.16 4.12
C ASN A 332 -8.76 -16.76 2.70
N PRO A 333 -8.33 -17.72 1.87
CA PRO A 333 -8.29 -19.17 2.14
C PRO A 333 -7.34 -19.53 3.29
N SER A 334 -7.62 -20.65 3.97
CA SER A 334 -6.76 -21.16 5.05
C SER A 334 -5.32 -21.40 4.55
N LEU A 335 -4.35 -21.21 5.45
CA LEU A 335 -2.92 -21.39 5.20
C LEU A 335 -2.49 -22.87 5.18
#